data_AF-A0A917V2B0-F1
#
_entry.id   AF-A0A917V2B0-F1
#
_cell.length_a   1.000
_cell.length_b   1.000
_cell.length_c   1.000
_cell.angle_alpha   90.00
_cell.angle_beta   90.00
_cell.angle_gamma   90.00
#
_symmetry.space_group_name_H-M   'P 1'
#
loop_
_entity.id
_entity.type
_entity.pdbx_description
1 polymer ?
#
loop_
_entity_poly.entity_id
_entity_poly.type
_entity_poly.pdbx_seq_one_letter_code
_entity_poly.pdbx_strand_id
1 'polypeptide(L)' 'MSGVETNERPWTYEQVQELIAMARENVPASIISMKTKRSQQAVHAKLSELGLSVPPEA' A
#
# COMPACT_ATOMS: atom_id res chain seq x y z
N MET A 1 14.78 21.71 -8.20
CA MET A 1 14.07 20.85 -7.22
C MET A 1 14.22 19.44 -7.73
N SER A 2 15.18 18.68 -7.18
CA SER A 2 15.47 17.32 -7.64
C SER A 2 14.26 16.45 -7.32
N GLY A 3 13.67 15.87 -8.37
CA GLY A 3 12.55 14.95 -8.25
C GLY A 3 12.94 13.86 -7.27
N VAL A 4 12.07 13.61 -6.30
CA VAL A 4 12.11 12.38 -5.52
C VAL A 4 11.85 11.26 -6.50
N GLU A 5 12.93 10.68 -7.03
CA GLU A 5 12.89 9.44 -7.79
C GLU A 5 12.59 8.33 -6.80
N THR A 6 11.33 8.25 -6.37
CA THR A 6 10.79 7.02 -5.83
C THR A 6 10.84 6.02 -6.98
N ASN A 7 11.91 5.22 -7.00
CA ASN A 7 12.04 4.00 -7.80
C ASN A 7 11.05 2.94 -7.29
N GLU A 8 9.79 3.35 -7.14
CA GLU A 8 8.69 2.52 -6.74
C GLU A 8 8.17 1.89 -8.01
N ARG A 9 8.48 0.61 -8.20
CA ARG A 9 7.89 -0.18 -9.29
C ARG A 9 6.40 0.13 -9.36
N PRO A 10 5.85 0.42 -10.56
CA PRO A 10 4.44 0.73 -10.71
C PRO A 10 3.59 -0.38 -10.08
N TRP A 11 2.51 0.02 -9.42
CA TRP A 11 1.55 -0.93 -8.86
C TRP A 11 0.92 -1.74 -9.99
N THR A 12 1.07 -3.06 -9.96
CA THR A 12 0.35 -3.92 -10.90
C THR A 12 -1.11 -4.02 -10.47
N TYR A 13 -1.99 -4.30 -11.42
CA TYR A 13 -3.42 -4.48 -11.16
C TYR A 13 -3.68 -5.51 -10.06
N GLU A 14 -2.97 -6.65 -10.10
CA GLU A 14 -3.06 -7.71 -9.10
C GLU A 14 -2.67 -7.21 -7.70
N GLN A 15 -1.58 -6.44 -7.58
CA GLN A 15 -1.15 -5.87 -6.31
C GLN A 15 -2.15 -4.87 -5.75
N VAL A 16 -2.79 -4.08 -6.61
CA VAL A 16 -3.84 -3.13 -6.19
C VAL A 16 -5.08 -3.89 -5.73
N GLN A 17 -5.49 -4.94 -6.44
CA GLN A 17 -6.61 -5.79 -6.02
C GLN A 17 -6.34 -6.46 -4.67
N GLU A 18 -5.13 -7.00 -4.47
CA GLU A 18 -4.74 -7.63 -3.20
C GLU A 18 -4.72 -6.60 -2.05
N LEU A 19 -4.21 -5.39 -2.32
CA LEU A 19 -4.22 -4.28 -1.36
C LEU A 19 -5.65 -3.84 -0.99
N ILE A 20 -6.57 -3.77 -1.95
CA ILE A 20 -7.98 -3.45 -1.71
C ILE A 20 -8.66 -4.54 -0.88
N ALA A 21 -8.43 -5.82 -1.22
CA ALA A 21 -8.99 -6.95 -0.49
C ALA A 21 -8.53 -6.92 0.98
N MET A 22 -7.22 -6.80 1.20
CA MET A 22 -6.63 -6.71 2.54
C MET A 22 -7.13 -5.49 3.31
N ALA A 23 -7.29 -4.34 2.65
CA ALA A 23 -7.81 -3.14 3.32
C ALA A 23 -9.25 -3.32 3.79
N ARG A 24 -10.09 -3.99 2.99
CA ARG A 24 -11.47 -4.35 3.37
C ARG A 24 -11.51 -5.36 4.50
N GLU A 25 -10.54 -6.26 4.55
CA GLU A 25 -10.36 -7.24 5.63
C GLU A 25 -9.75 -6.63 6.90
N ASN A 26 -9.53 -5.31 6.97
CA ASN A 26 -8.89 -4.62 8.09
C ASN A 26 -7.48 -5.15 8.40
N VAL A 27 -6.76 -5.58 7.37
CA VAL A 27 -5.38 -6.04 7.51
C VAL A 27 -4.45 -4.83 7.73
N PRO A 28 -3.55 -4.87 8.73
CA PRO A 28 -2.61 -3.78 8.99
C PRO A 28 -1.63 -3.53 7.83
N ALA A 29 -1.20 -2.27 7.68
CA ALA A 29 -0.26 -1.87 6.63
C ALA A 29 1.06 -2.66 6.65
N SER A 30 1.51 -3.12 7.82
CA SER A 30 2.70 -3.97 7.96
C SER A 30 2.58 -5.29 7.22
N ILE A 31 1.44 -5.96 7.36
CA ILE A 31 1.19 -7.24 6.70
C ILE A 31 1.05 -7.04 5.19
N ILE A 32 0.36 -5.98 4.77
CA ILE A 32 0.23 -5.60 3.36
C ILE A 32 1.61 -5.29 2.75
N SER A 33 2.44 -4.54 3.48
CA SER A 33 3.83 -4.24 3.12
C SER A 33 4.64 -5.52 2.92
N MET A 34 4.53 -6.49 3.83
CA MET A 34 5.19 -7.79 3.71
C MET A 34 4.72 -8.59 2.48
N LYS A 35 3.42 -8.63 2.20
CA LYS A 35 2.85 -9.36 1.04
C LYS A 35 3.19 -8.71 -0.29
N THR A 36 3.02 -7.40 -0.39
CA THR A 36 3.30 -6.64 -1.61
C THR A 36 4.79 -6.40 -1.82
N LYS A 37 5.63 -6.73 -0.82
CA LYS A 37 7.08 -6.49 -0.77
C LYS A 37 7.42 -5.02 -1.05
N ARG A 38 6.57 -4.11 -0.56
CA ARG A 38 6.72 -2.65 -0.66
C ARG A 38 6.73 -2.05 0.73
N SER A 39 7.31 -0.86 0.86
CA SER A 39 7.33 -0.13 2.12
C SER A 39 5.93 0.24 2.61
N GLN A 40 5.72 0.29 3.93
CA GLN A 40 4.46 0.75 4.52
C GLN A 40 4.05 2.15 4.02
N GLN A 41 5.01 3.07 3.82
CA GLN A 41 4.73 4.39 3.22
C GLN A 41 4.09 4.28 1.83
N ALA A 42 4.60 3.41 0.96
CA ALA A 42 4.05 3.18 -0.38
C ALA A 42 2.63 2.59 -0.30
N VAL A 43 2.40 1.68 0.65
CA VAL A 43 1.09 1.09 0.94
C VAL A 43 0.11 2.17 1.40
N HIS A 44 0.49 3.01 2.36
CA HIS A 44 -0.34 4.10 2.86
C HIS A 44 -0.64 5.16 1.80
N ALA A 45 0.36 5.54 0.99
CA ALA A 45 0.17 6.42 -0.15
C ALA A 45 -0.85 5.82 -1.11
N LYS A 46 -0.69 4.54 -1.48
CA LYS A 46 -1.61 3.87 -2.41
C LYS A 46 -3.02 3.73 -1.86
N LEU A 47 -3.15 3.40 -0.58
CA LEU A 47 -4.44 3.33 0.10
C LEU A 47 -5.14 4.69 0.12
N SER A 48 -4.38 5.75 0.42
CA SER A 48 -4.90 7.13 0.40
C SER A 48 -5.35 7.54 -1.01
N GLU A 49 -4.59 7.19 -2.06
CA GLU A 49 -5.00 7.40 -3.45
C GLU A 49 -6.31 6.66 -3.81
N LEU A 50 -6.55 5.50 -3.21
CA LEU A 50 -7.75 4.67 -3.42
C LEU A 50 -8.92 5.08 -2.50
N GLY A 51 -8.73 6.03 -1.59
CA GLY A 51 -9.72 6.40 -0.58
C GLY A 51 -9.98 5.32 0.47
N LEU A 52 -9.02 4.41 0.66
CA LEU A 52 -9.06 3.33 1.64
C LEU A 52 -8.15 3.67 2.82
N SER A 53 -8.54 3.25 4.02
CA SER A 53 -7.70 3.33 5.21
C SER A 53 -7.68 1.98 5.89
N VAL A 54 -6.50 1.56 6.31
CA VAL A 54 -6.32 0.36 7.14
C VAL A 54 -6.19 0.75 8.60
N PRO A 55 -6.56 -0.13 9.54
CA PRO A 55 -6.35 0.15 10.96
C PRO A 55 -4.85 0.32 11.26
N PRO A 56 -4.50 1.25 12.16
CA PRO A 56 -3.15 1.31 12.71
C PRO A 56 -2.85 -0.02 13.43
N GLU A 57 -1.57 -0.43 13.47
CA GLU A 57 -1.17 -1.62 14.22
C GLU A 57 -1.65 -1.50 15.68
N ALA A 58 -2.32 -2.55 16.14
CA ALA A 58 -2.86 -2.65 17.50
C ALA A 58 -1.79 -3.14 18.49
#